data_AF-A0A5D2P925-F1
#
_entry.id   AF-A0A5D2P925-F1
#
_cell.length_a   1.000
_cell.length_b   1.000
_cell.length_c   1.000
_cell.angle_alpha   90.00
_cell.angle_beta   90.00
_cell.angle_gamma   90.00
#
_symmetry.space_group_name_H-M   'P 1'
#
loop_
_entity.id
_entity.type
_entity.pdbx_description
1 polymer ?
#
loop_
_entity_poly.entity_id
_entity_poly.type
_entity_poly.pdbx_seq_one_letter_code
_entity_poly.pdbx_strand_id
1 'polypeptide(L)'
;MEGIRCSSVLSCYYSSKTHFKLRHQALEHCFLSLPPPPPRHPASRPKVRISLPSMALQVQDQQSFHKSKEMLPKIDKSGRFCSPRAARELALLIVYASCLQGSDPIRLFEKRINAAREPGYEFDKASLLQYNHMSFGGPPVTTHSVEEADELLRSDEQDSAIEAEVLSAPPKLVYSKLLLSFTRKLLVATVDKWDNHVLAIDKVVPSNWKNEPAGRILELSILHLAMSEITVLGTRHPIVINEAVDLAKRFCDGAAPRIINGCLRTFVKDLAGTSTAQTSNSKLEVPLQV
;
A
#
# COMPACT_ATOMS: atom_id res chain seq x y z
N MET A 1 -46.05 -43.13 18.37
CA MET A 1 -46.35 -41.69 18.22
C MET A 1 -45.24 -40.94 18.96
N GLU A 2 -43.99 -40.96 18.49
CA GLU A 2 -43.44 -40.19 17.36
C GLU A 2 -43.81 -38.70 17.39
N GLY A 3 -42.78 -37.85 17.50
CA GLY A 3 -42.91 -36.39 17.48
C GLY A 3 -41.67 -35.66 17.97
N ILE A 4 -40.51 -35.92 17.36
CA ILE A 4 -39.25 -35.19 17.54
C ILE A 4 -39.45 -33.74 17.04
N ARG A 5 -39.14 -32.73 17.86
CA ARG A 5 -38.88 -31.35 17.39
C ARG A 5 -37.40 -31.03 17.57
N CYS A 6 -36.69 -31.10 16.45
CA CYS A 6 -35.34 -30.59 16.25
C CYS A 6 -35.44 -29.09 15.94
N SER A 7 -34.88 -28.22 16.79
CA SER A 7 -34.67 -26.80 16.45
C SER A 7 -33.26 -26.63 15.89
N SER A 8 -33.12 -26.64 14.58
CA SER A 8 -31.89 -26.27 13.88
C SER A 8 -31.78 -24.75 13.83
N VAL A 9 -30.85 -24.20 14.59
CA VAL A 9 -30.38 -22.81 14.43
C VAL A 9 -29.42 -22.81 13.25
N LEU A 10 -29.89 -22.36 12.08
CA LEU A 10 -29.04 -22.07 10.92
C LEU A 10 -28.40 -20.70 11.13
N SER A 11 -27.20 -20.71 11.73
CA SER A 11 -26.27 -19.59 11.70
C SER A 11 -25.61 -19.56 10.33
N CYS A 12 -26.11 -18.72 9.44
CA CYS A 12 -25.51 -18.48 8.13
C CYS A 12 -24.32 -17.52 8.28
N TYR A 13 -23.15 -18.09 8.61
CA TYR A 13 -21.87 -17.48 8.28
C TYR A 13 -21.72 -17.49 6.76
N TYR A 14 -21.80 -16.33 6.10
CA TYR A 14 -21.41 -16.14 4.70
C TYR A 14 -20.23 -15.15 4.71
N SER A 15 -18.99 -15.57 4.49
CA SER A 15 -18.36 -16.23 3.33
C SER A 15 -17.62 -15.19 2.51
N SER A 16 -16.30 -15.15 2.73
CA SER A 16 -15.29 -14.53 1.88
C SER A 16 -15.58 -14.82 0.41
N LYS A 17 -15.71 -13.78 -0.41
CA LYS A 17 -15.73 -13.90 -1.87
C LYS A 17 -14.67 -12.98 -2.46
N THR A 18 -13.46 -13.50 -2.54
CA THR A 18 -12.57 -13.24 -3.68
C THR A 18 -12.19 -14.60 -4.27
N HIS A 19 -12.84 -14.99 -5.35
CA HIS A 19 -12.44 -16.16 -6.13
C HIS A 19 -11.21 -15.80 -6.99
N PHE A 20 -10.08 -15.55 -6.32
CA PHE A 20 -8.77 -15.71 -6.95
C PHE A 20 -8.34 -17.15 -6.71
N LYS A 21 -8.51 -18.04 -7.70
CA LYS A 21 -7.93 -19.39 -7.65
C LYS A 21 -6.40 -19.27 -7.78
N LEU A 22 -5.73 -18.90 -6.69
CA LEU A 22 -4.33 -19.23 -6.50
C LEU A 22 -4.28 -20.62 -5.84
N ARG A 23 -3.57 -21.54 -6.48
CA ARG A 23 -3.36 -22.91 -6.00
C ARG A 23 -2.61 -22.83 -4.66
N HIS A 24 -3.34 -22.92 -3.55
CA HIS A 24 -2.75 -23.04 -2.22
C HIS A 24 -2.03 -24.38 -2.12
N GLN A 25 -0.70 -24.35 -2.20
CA GLN A 25 0.14 -25.43 -1.73
C GLN A 25 0.54 -25.07 -0.31
N ALA A 26 0.14 -25.90 0.65
CA ALA A 26 0.46 -25.70 2.06
C ALA A 26 1.98 -25.63 2.24
N LEU A 27 2.46 -24.53 2.79
CA LEU A 27 3.85 -24.39 3.23
C LEU A 27 3.81 -23.94 4.69
N GLU A 28 3.60 -24.94 5.54
CA GLU A 28 3.95 -24.89 6.95
C GLU A 28 5.47 -24.66 7.07
N HIS A 29 5.84 -23.76 7.99
CA HIS A 29 7.20 -23.44 8.45
C HIS A 29 8.16 -22.71 7.48
N CYS A 30 8.25 -21.38 7.61
CA CYS A 30 9.51 -20.62 7.69
C CYS A 30 9.25 -19.10 7.71
N PHE A 31 8.86 -18.54 8.86
CA PHE A 31 8.73 -17.08 9.01
C PHE A 31 9.73 -16.46 10.00
N LEU A 32 10.75 -17.20 10.47
CA LEU A 32 11.72 -16.67 11.44
C LEU A 32 13.20 -16.96 11.12
N SER A 33 13.58 -17.31 9.90
CA SER A 33 15.01 -17.37 9.53
C SER A 33 15.22 -17.38 8.02
N LEU A 34 15.48 -16.21 7.43
CA LEU A 34 16.15 -16.12 6.14
C LEU A 34 17.61 -15.70 6.41
N PRO A 35 18.61 -16.36 5.80
CA PRO A 35 20.00 -16.00 5.98
C PRO A 35 20.32 -14.66 5.27
N PRO A 36 21.25 -13.86 5.80
CA PRO A 36 21.64 -12.60 5.18
C PRO A 36 22.31 -12.85 3.81
N PRO A 37 22.14 -11.94 2.84
CA PRO A 37 22.83 -12.01 1.56
C PRO A 37 24.35 -11.87 1.76
N PRO A 38 25.18 -12.51 0.90
CA PRO A 38 26.63 -12.48 1.05
C PRO A 38 27.21 -11.07 0.86
N PRO A 39 28.33 -10.75 1.54
CA PRO A 39 28.97 -9.44 1.47
C PRO A 39 29.54 -9.19 0.07
N ARG A 40 29.20 -8.04 -0.53
CA ARG A 40 29.80 -7.59 -1.79
C ARG A 40 31.08 -6.81 -1.48
N HIS A 41 32.22 -7.33 -1.92
CA HIS A 41 33.50 -6.60 -1.91
C HIS A 41 33.49 -5.45 -2.93
N PRO A 42 34.28 -4.38 -2.69
CA PRO A 42 34.16 -3.12 -3.42
C PRO A 42 34.83 -3.21 -4.79
N ALA A 43 34.06 -3.11 -5.87
CA ALA A 43 34.57 -2.82 -7.21
C ALA A 43 34.62 -1.30 -7.42
N SER A 44 35.81 -0.82 -7.78
CA SER A 44 36.16 0.57 -8.07
C SER A 44 35.27 1.17 -9.17
N ARG A 45 34.65 2.33 -8.87
CA ARG A 45 33.90 3.13 -9.85
C ARG A 45 34.81 4.19 -10.48
N PRO A 46 34.76 4.41 -11.81
CA PRO A 46 35.31 5.62 -12.40
C PRO A 46 34.41 6.82 -12.07
N LYS A 47 35.03 7.94 -11.67
CA LYS A 47 34.37 9.23 -11.45
C LYS A 47 33.95 9.82 -12.80
N VAL A 48 32.65 9.87 -13.06
CA VAL A 48 32.08 10.76 -14.09
C VAL A 48 31.27 11.82 -13.38
N ARG A 49 31.78 13.05 -13.36
CA ARG A 49 31.04 14.25 -12.93
C ARG A 49 30.02 14.58 -14.01
N ILE A 50 28.74 14.36 -13.72
CA ILE A 50 27.65 14.97 -14.47
C ILE A 50 26.97 15.95 -13.50
N SER A 51 27.21 17.23 -13.73
CA SER A 51 26.48 18.33 -13.11
C SER A 51 25.03 18.30 -13.59
N LEU A 52 24.10 17.93 -12.71
CA LEU A 52 22.67 18.15 -12.91
C LEU A 52 22.20 19.34 -12.05
N PRO A 53 21.32 20.20 -12.57
CA PRO A 53 20.84 21.37 -11.86
C PRO A 53 19.93 20.97 -10.68
N SER A 54 20.20 21.59 -9.53
CA SER A 54 19.37 21.56 -8.34
C SER A 54 17.99 22.17 -8.64
N MET A 55 16.94 21.35 -8.72
CA MET A 55 15.57 21.86 -8.66
C MET A 55 15.17 21.97 -7.19
N ALA A 56 15.43 23.14 -6.62
CA ALA A 56 14.81 23.58 -5.39
C ALA A 56 13.30 23.66 -5.63
N LEU A 57 12.51 22.90 -4.87
CA LEU A 57 11.08 23.18 -4.71
C LEU A 57 10.97 24.58 -4.10
N GLN A 58 10.56 25.55 -4.91
CA GLN A 58 10.20 26.88 -4.43
C GLN A 58 9.02 26.76 -3.47
N VAL A 59 9.28 27.15 -2.22
CA VAL A 59 8.27 27.52 -1.25
C VAL A 59 7.56 28.75 -1.82
N GLN A 60 6.33 28.57 -2.28
CA GLN A 60 5.43 29.69 -2.51
C GLN A 60 4.55 29.92 -1.28
N ASP A 61 4.61 31.19 -0.92
CA ASP A 61 4.06 31.91 0.21
C ASP A 61 2.63 31.52 0.62
N GLN A 62 2.43 31.40 1.94
CA GLN A 62 1.15 31.16 2.57
C GLN A 62 0.39 32.48 2.70
N GLN A 63 -0.35 32.90 1.67
CA GLN A 63 -1.37 33.95 1.81
C GLN A 63 -2.36 33.94 0.64
N SER A 64 -3.19 32.88 0.57
CA SER A 64 -4.54 32.86 -0.05
C SER A 64 -5.11 31.43 -0.06
N PHE A 65 -5.06 30.73 1.08
CA PHE A 65 -5.54 29.35 1.20
C PHE A 65 -7.07 29.25 1.37
N HIS A 66 -7.83 29.92 0.51
CA HIS A 66 -9.27 29.65 0.32
C HIS A 66 -9.68 30.01 -1.12
N LYS A 67 -9.25 29.19 -2.08
CA LYS A 67 -9.92 29.10 -3.39
C LYS A 67 -9.61 27.76 -4.07
N SER A 68 -10.69 27.02 -4.35
CA SER A 68 -10.80 25.84 -5.22
C SER A 68 -9.80 24.69 -5.01
N LYS A 69 -10.27 23.63 -4.35
CA LYS A 69 -9.71 22.28 -4.41
C LYS A 69 -9.80 21.76 -5.86
N GLU A 70 -8.88 22.15 -6.73
CA GLU A 70 -8.72 21.52 -8.04
C GLU A 70 -8.33 20.06 -7.81
N MET A 71 -9.30 19.15 -7.93
CA MET A 71 -9.03 17.73 -8.02
C MET A 71 -8.20 17.51 -9.28
N LEU A 72 -6.94 17.10 -9.12
CA LEU A 72 -6.13 16.62 -10.23
C LEU A 72 -6.95 15.61 -11.05
N PRO A 73 -6.88 15.67 -12.38
CA PRO A 73 -7.63 14.75 -13.22
C PRO A 73 -7.23 13.31 -12.88
N LYS A 74 -8.20 12.41 -12.82
CA LYS A 74 -8.00 10.98 -12.52
C LYS A 74 -7.13 10.31 -13.59
N ILE A 75 -7.36 10.71 -14.85
CA ILE A 75 -6.65 10.23 -16.03
C ILE A 75 -5.94 11.38 -16.75
N ASP A 76 -4.79 11.10 -17.33
CA ASP A 76 -4.06 12.05 -18.17
C ASP A 76 -4.63 12.09 -19.60
N LYS A 77 -4.06 12.96 -20.44
CA LYS A 77 -4.45 13.09 -21.87
C LYS A 77 -4.21 11.82 -22.68
N SER A 78 -3.40 10.89 -22.17
CA SER A 78 -3.14 9.58 -22.80
C SER A 78 -4.11 8.50 -22.31
N GLY A 79 -5.06 8.84 -21.43
CA GLY A 79 -6.04 7.94 -20.88
C GLY A 79 -5.47 7.02 -19.79
N ARG A 80 -4.46 7.46 -19.03
CA ARG A 80 -3.82 6.66 -17.97
C ARG A 80 -3.92 7.33 -16.62
N PHE A 81 -3.89 6.56 -15.54
CA PHE A 81 -3.87 7.14 -14.21
C PHE A 81 -2.65 8.04 -13.99
N CYS A 82 -2.91 9.19 -13.37
CA CYS A 82 -1.90 10.19 -13.04
C CYS A 82 -1.97 10.70 -11.59
N SER A 83 -2.85 10.16 -10.76
CA SER A 83 -2.93 10.54 -9.35
C SER A 83 -1.86 9.84 -8.48
N PRO A 84 -1.26 10.53 -7.49
CA PRO A 84 -0.36 9.89 -6.53
C PRO A 84 -1.02 8.72 -5.77
N ARG A 85 -2.33 8.80 -5.52
CA ARG A 85 -3.16 7.75 -4.92
C ARG A 85 -3.04 6.43 -5.71
N ALA A 86 -3.17 6.49 -7.04
CA ALA A 86 -3.06 5.32 -7.90
C ALA A 86 -1.67 4.66 -7.84
N ALA A 87 -0.62 5.46 -7.69
CA ALA A 87 0.75 4.94 -7.55
C ALA A 87 1.00 4.26 -6.20
N ARG A 88 0.41 4.77 -5.11
CA ARG A 88 0.48 4.12 -3.78
C ARG A 88 -0.24 2.79 -3.76
N GLU A 89 -1.40 2.73 -4.39
CA GLU A 89 -2.16 1.50 -4.56
C GLU A 89 -1.39 0.46 -5.38
N LEU A 90 -0.80 0.88 -6.51
CA LEU A 90 0.06 -0.01 -7.29
C LEU A 90 1.24 -0.51 -6.46
N ALA A 91 1.89 0.36 -5.67
CA ALA A 91 2.97 -0.03 -4.78
C ALA A 91 2.50 -1.06 -3.73
N LEU A 92 1.33 -0.85 -3.12
CA LEU A 92 0.73 -1.77 -2.15
C LEU A 92 0.49 -3.16 -2.76
N LEU A 93 -0.12 -3.21 -3.94
CA LEU A 93 -0.39 -4.48 -4.61
C LEU A 93 0.89 -5.24 -4.97
N ILE A 94 1.96 -4.53 -5.33
CA ILE A 94 3.26 -5.16 -5.59
C ILE A 94 3.88 -5.71 -4.29
N VAL A 95 3.91 -4.92 -3.21
CA VAL A 95 4.47 -5.36 -1.93
C VAL A 95 3.68 -6.55 -1.39
N TYR A 96 2.35 -6.48 -1.41
CA TYR A 96 1.49 -7.58 -0.98
C TYR A 96 1.75 -8.85 -1.80
N ALA A 97 1.76 -8.75 -3.13
CA ALA A 97 2.02 -9.89 -4.00
C ALA A 97 3.45 -10.45 -3.82
N SER A 98 4.44 -9.60 -3.56
CA SER A 98 5.82 -10.05 -3.33
C SER A 98 5.95 -10.80 -2.02
N CYS A 99 5.25 -10.37 -0.96
CA CYS A 99 5.17 -11.07 0.31
C CYS A 99 4.54 -12.46 0.14
N LEU A 100 3.42 -12.55 -0.59
CA LEU A 100 2.78 -13.85 -0.86
C LEU A 100 3.66 -14.80 -1.67
N GLN A 101 4.47 -14.27 -2.60
CA GLN A 101 5.36 -15.07 -3.45
C GLN A 101 6.75 -15.32 -2.85
N GLY A 102 7.08 -14.70 -1.71
CA GLY A 102 8.44 -14.71 -1.16
C GLY A 102 9.48 -14.14 -2.11
N SER A 103 9.14 -13.06 -2.84
CA SER A 103 10.00 -12.47 -3.88
C SER A 103 10.34 -11.00 -3.60
N ASP A 104 11.34 -10.46 -4.30
CA ASP A 104 11.71 -9.05 -4.21
C ASP A 104 10.66 -8.15 -4.93
N PRO A 105 10.07 -7.15 -4.25
CA PRO A 105 9.02 -6.31 -4.82
C PRO A 105 9.50 -5.48 -6.02
N ILE A 106 10.76 -5.04 -6.04
CA ILE A 106 11.31 -4.27 -7.18
C ILE A 106 11.40 -5.17 -8.41
N ARG A 107 11.91 -6.40 -8.25
CA ARG A 107 11.98 -7.39 -9.32
C ARG A 107 10.60 -7.80 -9.82
N LEU A 108 9.63 -7.97 -8.91
CA LEU A 108 8.25 -8.27 -9.28
C LEU A 108 7.62 -7.12 -10.09
N PHE A 109 7.84 -5.88 -9.66
CA PHE A 109 7.37 -4.70 -10.38
C PHE A 109 7.94 -4.61 -11.80
N GLU A 110 9.26 -4.77 -11.95
CA GLU A 110 9.92 -4.76 -13.25
C GLU A 110 9.42 -5.90 -14.15
N LYS A 111 9.22 -7.10 -13.58
CA LYS A 111 8.62 -8.21 -14.32
C LYS A 111 7.21 -7.85 -14.82
N ARG A 112 6.35 -7.26 -13.99
CA ARG A 112 5.00 -6.85 -14.38
C ARG A 112 4.99 -5.73 -15.42
N ILE A 113 5.88 -4.75 -15.30
CA ILE A 113 6.06 -3.67 -16.29
C ILE A 113 6.46 -4.22 -17.67
N ASN A 114 7.25 -5.30 -17.70
CA ASN A 114 7.76 -5.90 -18.92
C ASN A 114 6.97 -7.13 -19.38
N ALA A 115 5.89 -7.47 -18.68
CA ALA A 115 5.01 -8.56 -19.08
C ALA A 115 4.31 -8.21 -20.40
N ALA A 116 4.54 -9.02 -21.42
CA ALA A 116 3.70 -9.06 -22.61
C ALA A 116 2.42 -9.83 -22.25
N ARG A 117 1.27 -9.35 -22.73
CA ARG A 117 0.03 -10.14 -22.75
C ARG A 117 -0.01 -10.98 -24.03
N GLU A 118 -0.91 -11.96 -24.04
CA GLU A 118 -1.15 -12.80 -25.22
C GLU A 118 -1.36 -11.94 -26.47
N PRO A 119 -0.82 -12.36 -27.63
CA PRO A 119 -1.07 -11.67 -28.90
C PRO A 119 -2.57 -11.45 -29.12
N GLY A 120 -2.96 -10.19 -29.35
CA GLY A 120 -4.36 -9.80 -29.54
C GLY A 120 -5.10 -9.32 -28.28
N TYR A 121 -4.47 -9.33 -27.10
CA TYR A 121 -5.06 -8.68 -25.93
C TYR A 121 -5.14 -7.16 -26.13
N GLU A 122 -6.37 -6.63 -26.08
CA GLU A 122 -6.66 -5.21 -26.07
C GLU A 122 -7.22 -4.84 -24.70
N PHE A 123 -6.59 -3.88 -24.03
CA PHE A 123 -7.04 -3.40 -22.73
C PHE A 123 -8.25 -2.49 -22.89
N ASP A 124 -9.33 -2.79 -22.17
CA ASP A 124 -10.52 -1.94 -22.17
C ASP A 124 -10.26 -0.62 -21.43
N LYS A 125 -10.17 0.47 -22.20
CA LYS A 125 -9.97 1.81 -21.65
C LYS A 125 -11.19 2.33 -20.91
N ALA A 126 -12.40 1.84 -21.19
CA ALA A 126 -13.61 2.27 -20.50
C ALA A 126 -13.57 1.87 -19.01
N SER A 127 -12.96 0.72 -18.71
CA SER A 127 -12.70 0.26 -17.34
C SER A 127 -11.93 1.28 -16.49
N LEU A 128 -11.02 2.09 -17.08
CA LEU A 128 -10.30 3.14 -16.32
C LEU A 128 -11.20 4.31 -15.89
N LEU A 129 -12.22 4.62 -16.68
CA LEU A 129 -13.17 5.68 -16.33
C LEU A 129 -14.03 5.26 -15.16
N GLN A 130 -14.45 3.99 -15.13
CA GLN A 130 -15.31 3.42 -14.10
C GLN A 130 -14.54 3.14 -12.80
N TYR A 131 -13.30 2.62 -12.89
CA TYR A 131 -12.51 2.18 -11.73
C TYR A 131 -12.28 3.24 -10.65
N ASN A 132 -12.78 3.06 -9.42
CA ASN A 132 -12.70 4.10 -8.38
C ASN A 132 -11.63 3.82 -7.30
N HIS A 133 -10.56 4.64 -7.29
CA HIS A 133 -9.51 4.57 -6.27
C HIS A 133 -9.95 4.86 -4.82
N MET A 134 -11.14 5.44 -4.66
CA MET A 134 -11.74 5.91 -3.41
C MET A 134 -13.06 5.19 -3.10
N SER A 135 -13.31 4.03 -3.71
CA SER A 135 -14.39 3.15 -3.26
C SER A 135 -14.01 2.54 -1.91
N PHE A 136 -14.89 2.67 -0.93
CA PHE A 136 -14.71 2.12 0.42
C PHE A 136 -15.85 1.17 0.72
N GLY A 137 -15.55 0.07 1.44
CA GLY A 137 -16.58 -0.77 2.02
C GLY A 137 -17.47 0.07 2.94
N GLY A 138 -18.73 0.24 2.56
CA GLY A 138 -19.72 0.92 3.38
C GLY A 138 -20.14 0.10 4.61
N PRO A 139 -20.99 0.64 5.48
CA PRO A 139 -21.69 -0.15 6.48
C PRO A 139 -22.41 -1.34 5.80
N PRO A 140 -22.60 -2.46 6.51
CA PRO A 140 -23.39 -3.58 5.99
C PRO A 140 -24.74 -3.09 5.48
N VAL A 141 -25.05 -3.41 4.22
CA VAL A 141 -26.32 -3.05 3.58
C VAL A 141 -27.33 -4.16 3.86
N THR A 142 -28.51 -3.78 4.34
CA THR A 142 -29.65 -4.71 4.53
C THR A 142 -30.65 -4.51 3.41
N THR A 143 -31.08 -5.59 2.78
CA THR A 143 -32.13 -5.54 1.75
C THR A 143 -33.46 -6.00 2.31
N HIS A 144 -34.54 -5.49 1.74
CA HIS A 144 -35.91 -5.84 2.13
C HIS A 144 -36.55 -6.85 1.18
N SER A 145 -35.97 -7.04 -0.01
CA SER A 145 -36.42 -8.04 -0.99
C SER A 145 -35.26 -8.83 -1.59
N VAL A 146 -35.60 -9.94 -2.25
CA VAL A 146 -34.63 -10.77 -2.98
C VAL A 146 -34.15 -10.03 -4.23
N GLU A 147 -35.04 -9.32 -4.91
CA GLU A 147 -34.73 -8.56 -6.12
C GLU A 147 -33.72 -7.44 -5.83
N GLU A 148 -33.84 -6.76 -4.69
CA GLU A 148 -32.88 -5.75 -4.25
C GLU A 148 -31.51 -6.38 -3.95
N ALA A 149 -31.49 -7.54 -3.29
CA ALA A 149 -30.24 -8.28 -3.04
C ALA A 149 -29.56 -8.70 -4.34
N ASP A 150 -30.33 -9.19 -5.31
CA ASP A 150 -29.81 -9.62 -6.61
C ASP A 150 -29.25 -8.45 -7.44
N GLU A 151 -29.86 -7.26 -7.36
CA GLU A 151 -29.33 -6.05 -8.02
C GLU A 151 -28.00 -5.61 -7.38
N LEU A 152 -27.92 -5.59 -6.05
CA LEU A 152 -26.66 -5.26 -5.36
C LEU A 152 -25.55 -6.24 -5.71
N LEU A 153 -25.85 -7.54 -5.71
CA LEU A 153 -24.88 -8.56 -6.11
C LEU A 153 -24.39 -8.36 -7.55
N ARG A 154 -25.29 -8.03 -8.49
CA ARG A 154 -24.90 -7.72 -9.87
C ARG A 154 -24.00 -6.49 -9.96
N SER A 155 -24.28 -5.45 -9.17
CA SER A 155 -23.42 -4.26 -9.11
C SER A 155 -22.03 -4.59 -8.57
N ASP A 156 -21.95 -5.34 -7.47
CA ASP A 156 -20.68 -5.74 -6.85
C ASP A 156 -19.84 -6.62 -7.79
N GLU A 157 -20.49 -7.52 -8.53
CA GLU A 157 -19.84 -8.35 -9.55
C GLU A 157 -19.29 -7.52 -10.72
N GLN A 158 -20.03 -6.49 -11.16
CA GLN A 158 -19.56 -5.56 -12.19
C GLN A 158 -18.36 -4.75 -11.72
N ASP A 159 -18.43 -4.18 -10.53
CA ASP A 159 -17.31 -3.44 -9.93
C ASP A 159 -16.08 -4.34 -9.78
N SER A 160 -16.28 -5.56 -9.27
CA SER A 160 -15.21 -6.56 -9.14
C SER A 160 -14.56 -6.92 -10.48
N ALA A 161 -15.35 -7.01 -11.56
CA ALA A 161 -14.83 -7.28 -12.90
C ALA A 161 -13.97 -6.12 -13.42
N ILE A 162 -14.40 -4.87 -13.21
CA ILE A 162 -13.63 -3.67 -13.56
C ILE A 162 -12.33 -3.62 -12.77
N GLU A 163 -12.38 -3.90 -11.46
CA GLU A 163 -11.18 -3.95 -10.63
C GLU A 163 -10.20 -5.02 -11.09
N ALA A 164 -10.69 -6.22 -11.44
CA ALA A 164 -9.86 -7.31 -11.94
C ALA A 164 -9.20 -6.96 -13.28
N GLU A 165 -9.92 -6.32 -14.20
CA GLU A 165 -9.36 -5.87 -15.49
C GLU A 165 -8.24 -4.84 -15.26
N VAL A 166 -8.52 -3.79 -14.48
CA VAL A 166 -7.55 -2.70 -14.23
C VAL A 166 -6.33 -3.17 -13.44
N LEU A 167 -6.52 -3.95 -12.37
CA LEU A 167 -5.43 -4.36 -11.48
C LEU A 167 -4.58 -5.50 -12.04
N SER A 168 -5.13 -6.31 -12.95
CA SER A 168 -4.39 -7.37 -13.64
C SER A 168 -3.69 -6.89 -14.91
N ALA A 169 -4.12 -5.77 -15.49
CA ALA A 169 -3.53 -5.22 -16.70
C ALA A 169 -2.04 -4.88 -16.52
N PRO A 170 -1.24 -4.97 -17.60
CA PRO A 170 0.15 -4.52 -17.57
C PRO A 170 0.23 -3.06 -17.10
N PRO A 171 1.07 -2.71 -16.10
CA PRO A 171 1.10 -1.36 -15.54
C PRO A 171 1.39 -0.26 -16.58
N LYS A 172 2.11 -0.59 -17.67
CA LYS A 172 2.38 0.34 -18.77
C LYS A 172 1.13 0.77 -19.55
N LEU A 173 0.02 0.04 -19.47
CA LEU A 173 -1.25 0.40 -20.13
C LEU A 173 -2.12 1.28 -19.22
N VAL A 174 -2.06 1.04 -17.92
CA VAL A 174 -2.93 1.67 -16.91
C VAL A 174 -2.33 2.96 -16.34
N TYR A 175 -1.02 2.99 -16.13
CA TYR A 175 -0.36 4.08 -15.40
C TYR A 175 0.57 4.90 -16.30
N SER A 176 0.62 6.22 -16.04
CA SER A 176 1.55 7.12 -16.71
C SER A 176 3.01 6.83 -16.31
N LYS A 177 3.98 7.23 -17.14
CA LYS A 177 5.42 7.05 -16.85
C LYS A 177 5.84 7.70 -15.53
N LEU A 178 5.23 8.85 -15.18
CA LEU A 178 5.49 9.55 -13.92
C LEU A 178 5.05 8.72 -12.72
N LEU A 179 3.87 8.10 -12.77
CA LEU A 179 3.40 7.22 -11.70
C LEU A 179 4.24 5.96 -11.59
N LEU A 180 4.62 5.32 -12.71
CA LEU A 180 5.51 4.15 -12.67
C LEU A 180 6.85 4.48 -12.01
N SER A 181 7.41 5.66 -12.30
CA SER A 181 8.61 6.16 -11.63
C SER A 181 8.38 6.40 -10.14
N PHE A 182 7.25 7.01 -9.76
CA PHE A 182 6.92 7.26 -8.36
C PHE A 182 6.68 5.96 -7.57
N THR A 183 5.93 5.00 -8.12
CA THR A 183 5.77 3.66 -7.56
C THR A 183 7.13 2.99 -7.36
N ARG A 184 8.04 3.06 -8.34
CA ARG A 184 9.39 2.53 -8.17
C ARG A 184 10.12 3.15 -6.99
N LYS A 185 10.03 4.47 -6.81
CA LYS A 185 10.64 5.19 -5.68
C LYS A 185 10.06 4.71 -4.34
N LEU A 186 8.74 4.52 -4.26
CA LEU A 186 8.09 3.96 -3.06
C LEU A 186 8.60 2.54 -2.75
N LEU A 187 8.70 1.67 -3.76
CA LEU A 187 9.18 0.30 -3.58
C LEU A 187 10.65 0.26 -3.13
N VAL A 188 11.53 1.07 -3.74
CA VAL A 188 12.93 1.18 -3.32
C VAL A 188 13.03 1.66 -1.88
N ALA A 189 12.32 2.73 -1.52
CA ALA A 189 12.27 3.23 -0.15
C ALA A 189 11.74 2.18 0.85
N THR A 190 10.84 1.31 0.40
CA THR A 190 10.26 0.22 1.20
C THR A 190 11.28 -0.88 1.46
N VAL A 191 11.95 -1.36 0.41
CA VAL A 191 13.00 -2.39 0.52
C VAL A 191 14.18 -1.89 1.34
N ASP A 192 14.66 -0.66 1.10
CA ASP A 192 15.84 -0.10 1.76
C ASP A 192 15.67 0.05 3.28
N LYS A 193 14.42 0.18 3.76
CA LYS A 193 14.10 0.34 5.19
C LYS A 193 13.35 -0.85 5.77
N TRP A 194 13.22 -1.95 5.04
CA TRP A 194 12.38 -3.07 5.44
C TRP A 194 12.67 -3.56 6.85
N ASP A 195 13.93 -3.94 7.14
CA ASP A 195 14.34 -4.48 8.45
C ASP A 195 14.12 -3.49 9.59
N ASN A 196 14.42 -2.20 9.35
CA ASN A 196 14.18 -1.14 10.33
C ASN A 196 12.68 -0.97 10.61
N HIS A 197 11.84 -1.08 9.58
CA HIS A 197 10.40 -0.99 9.72
C HIS A 197 9.81 -2.23 10.36
N VAL A 198 10.35 -3.44 10.18
CA VAL A 198 9.92 -4.62 10.94
C VAL A 198 10.06 -4.34 12.44
N LEU A 199 11.20 -3.80 12.88
CA LEU A 199 11.43 -3.45 14.29
C LEU A 199 10.53 -2.30 14.77
N ALA A 200 10.28 -1.30 13.93
CA ALA A 200 9.39 -0.19 14.27
C ALA A 200 7.92 -0.63 14.37
N ILE A 201 7.48 -1.48 13.43
CA ILE A 201 6.14 -2.04 13.37
C ILE A 201 5.89 -2.90 14.60
N ASP A 202 6.82 -3.79 14.97
CA ASP A 202 6.68 -4.61 16.18
C ASP A 202 6.42 -3.74 17.42
N LYS A 203 7.02 -2.56 17.55
CA LYS A 203 6.76 -1.67 18.70
C LYS A 203 5.36 -1.09 18.73
N VAL A 204 4.73 -0.85 17.58
CA VAL A 204 3.49 -0.05 17.48
C VAL A 204 2.24 -0.86 17.17
N VAL A 205 2.35 -2.07 16.63
CA VAL A 205 1.19 -2.92 16.32
C VAL A 205 0.63 -3.61 17.55
N PRO A 206 -0.68 -3.86 17.62
CA PRO A 206 -1.29 -4.54 18.75
C PRO A 206 -0.85 -6.02 18.81
N SER A 207 -0.84 -6.60 20.00
CA SER A 207 -0.37 -7.96 20.27
C SER A 207 -1.08 -9.03 19.44
N ASN A 208 -2.38 -8.87 19.17
CA ASN A 208 -3.13 -9.81 18.33
C ASN A 208 -2.61 -9.85 16.88
N TRP A 209 -2.06 -8.76 16.35
CA TRP A 209 -1.43 -8.76 15.02
C TRP A 209 -0.05 -9.43 15.03
N LYS A 210 0.67 -9.33 16.15
CA LYS A 210 1.96 -10.01 16.33
C LYS A 210 1.84 -11.52 16.39
N ASN A 211 0.75 -11.99 16.98
CA ASN A 211 0.49 -13.43 17.14
C ASN A 211 0.07 -14.07 15.80
N GLU A 212 -0.54 -13.30 14.89
CA GLU A 212 -1.04 -13.78 13.60
C GLU A 212 -0.58 -12.92 12.42
N PRO A 213 0.74 -12.76 12.19
CA PRO A 213 1.27 -11.84 11.18
C PRO A 213 0.94 -12.29 9.75
N ALA A 214 0.83 -13.61 9.52
CA ALA A 214 0.47 -14.18 8.23
C ALA A 214 -0.96 -13.79 7.80
N GLY A 215 -1.89 -13.60 8.75
CA GLY A 215 -3.23 -13.11 8.48
C GLY A 215 -3.32 -11.59 8.29
N ARG A 216 -2.19 -10.87 8.41
CA ARG A 216 -2.12 -9.39 8.42
C ARG A 216 -1.14 -8.82 7.40
N ILE A 217 -0.73 -9.61 6.41
CA ILE A 217 0.29 -9.22 5.42
C ILE A 217 -0.07 -7.90 4.74
N LEU A 218 -1.36 -7.71 4.41
CA LEU A 218 -1.82 -6.51 3.72
C LEU A 218 -1.76 -5.27 4.63
N GLU A 219 -2.24 -5.34 5.87
CA GLU A 219 -2.15 -4.24 6.83
C GLU A 219 -0.70 -3.87 7.16
N LEU A 220 0.16 -4.87 7.32
CA LEU A 220 1.60 -4.67 7.54
C LEU A 220 2.27 -4.05 6.31
N SER A 221 1.87 -4.43 5.10
CA SER A 221 2.35 -3.81 3.85
C SER A 221 2.01 -2.33 3.76
N ILE A 222 0.81 -1.93 4.21
CA ILE A 222 0.41 -0.51 4.29
C ILE A 222 1.32 0.25 5.26
N LEU A 223 1.62 -0.33 6.43
CA LEU A 223 2.51 0.29 7.41
C LEU A 223 3.93 0.48 6.86
N HIS A 224 4.50 -0.56 6.23
CA HIS A 224 5.82 -0.48 5.60
C HIS A 224 5.91 0.64 4.56
N LEU A 225 4.93 0.71 3.65
CA LEU A 225 4.88 1.76 2.63
C LEU A 225 4.76 3.15 3.23
N ALA A 226 3.85 3.34 4.19
CA ALA A 226 3.62 4.63 4.83
C ALA A 226 4.85 5.10 5.62
N MET A 227 5.49 4.22 6.40
CA MET A 227 6.70 4.55 7.15
C MET A 227 7.88 4.90 6.21
N SER A 228 8.01 4.20 5.09
CA SER A 228 9.02 4.51 4.06
C SER A 228 8.75 5.83 3.35
N GLU A 229 7.49 6.14 3.00
CA GLU A 229 7.13 7.42 2.39
C GLU A 229 7.39 8.61 3.35
N ILE A 230 7.17 8.41 4.65
CA ILE A 230 7.48 9.38 5.70
C ILE A 230 8.99 9.58 5.86
N THR A 231 9.74 8.50 6.09
CA THR A 231 11.15 8.59 6.51
C THR A 231 12.14 8.77 5.37
N VAL A 232 11.84 8.25 4.18
CA VAL A 232 12.77 8.27 3.04
C VAL A 232 12.37 9.34 2.04
N LEU A 233 11.08 9.41 1.68
CA LEU A 233 10.60 10.38 0.69
C LEU A 233 10.27 11.74 1.31
N GLY A 234 10.16 11.84 2.64
CA GLY A 234 9.94 13.08 3.36
C GLY A 234 8.55 13.69 3.10
N THR A 235 7.57 12.88 2.69
CA THR A 235 6.21 13.37 2.47
C THR A 235 5.58 13.74 3.80
N ARG A 236 4.85 14.87 3.84
CA ARG A 236 4.23 15.37 5.08
C ARG A 236 3.37 14.29 5.74
N HIS A 237 3.64 14.01 7.01
CA HIS A 237 3.03 12.89 7.73
C HIS A 237 1.50 12.86 7.67
N PRO A 238 0.77 14.00 7.79
CA PRO A 238 -0.69 13.98 7.71
C PRO A 238 -1.22 13.45 6.36
N ILE A 239 -0.51 13.73 5.26
CA ILE A 239 -0.89 13.26 3.92
C ILE A 239 -0.72 11.75 3.87
N VAL A 240 0.45 11.23 4.26
CA VAL A 240 0.76 9.80 4.20
C VAL A 240 -0.18 9.00 5.11
N ILE A 241 -0.47 9.51 6.32
CA ILE A 241 -1.38 8.86 7.26
C ILE A 241 -2.79 8.77 6.67
N ASN A 242 -3.32 9.86 6.10
CA ASN A 242 -4.65 9.84 5.49
C ASN A 242 -4.71 8.86 4.30
N GLU A 243 -3.69 8.87 3.44
CA GLU A 243 -3.61 7.95 2.30
C GLU A 243 -3.53 6.48 2.74
N ALA A 244 -2.76 6.18 3.79
CA ALA A 244 -2.65 4.84 4.36
C ALA A 244 -3.99 4.37 4.97
N VAL A 245 -4.71 5.26 5.66
CA VAL A 245 -6.05 4.98 6.19
C VAL A 245 -7.04 4.72 5.06
N ASP A 246 -6.98 5.49 3.98
CA ASP A 246 -7.86 5.30 2.84
C ASP A 246 -7.47 4.04 2.03
N LEU A 247 -6.20 3.61 2.01
CA LEU A 247 -5.84 2.29 1.48
C LEU A 247 -6.44 1.18 2.35
N ALA A 248 -6.37 1.34 3.67
CA ALA A 248 -6.92 0.37 4.61
C ALA A 248 -8.44 0.24 4.50
N LYS A 249 -9.19 1.34 4.35
CA LYS A 249 -10.64 1.29 4.13
C LYS A 249 -11.04 0.58 2.83
N ARG A 250 -10.13 0.61 1.84
CA ARG A 250 -10.39 0.04 0.52
C ARG A 250 -10.08 -1.45 0.47
N PHE A 251 -8.98 -1.89 1.08
CA PHE A 251 -8.49 -3.26 0.92
C PHE A 251 -8.53 -4.10 2.21
N CYS A 252 -8.78 -3.48 3.36
CA CYS A 252 -8.80 -4.17 4.65
C CYS A 252 -10.16 -4.01 5.33
N ASP A 253 -10.42 -4.91 6.28
CA ASP A 253 -11.72 -4.97 6.96
C ASP A 253 -11.65 -4.55 8.43
N GLY A 254 -12.83 -4.34 9.01
CA GLY A 254 -13.04 -4.17 10.45
C GLY A 254 -12.26 -2.98 11.02
N ALA A 255 -11.43 -3.24 12.04
CA ALA A 255 -10.72 -2.19 12.77
C ALA A 255 -9.42 -1.71 12.11
N ALA A 256 -9.01 -2.30 10.98
CA ALA A 256 -7.71 -2.03 10.35
C ALA A 256 -7.44 -0.53 10.08
N PRO A 257 -8.37 0.28 9.51
CA PRO A 257 -8.12 1.70 9.28
C PRO A 257 -7.82 2.48 10.56
N ARG A 258 -8.53 2.16 11.65
CA ARG A 258 -8.32 2.79 12.96
C ARG A 258 -6.97 2.39 13.57
N ILE A 259 -6.62 1.10 13.49
CA ILE A 259 -5.36 0.58 14.02
C ILE A 259 -4.17 1.20 13.26
N ILE A 260 -4.19 1.19 11.94
CA ILE A 260 -3.14 1.77 11.09
C ILE A 260 -2.93 3.26 11.40
N ASN A 261 -4.02 4.04 11.53
CA ASN A 261 -3.93 5.43 11.96
C ASN A 261 -3.23 5.59 13.32
N GLY A 262 -3.58 4.74 14.29
CA GLY A 262 -2.95 4.72 15.62
C GLY A 262 -1.45 4.41 15.54
N CYS A 263 -1.08 3.32 14.86
CA CYS A 263 0.30 2.89 14.69
C CYS A 263 1.17 3.98 14.05
N LEU A 264 0.71 4.61 12.96
CA LEU A 264 1.47 5.64 12.26
C LEU A 264 1.61 6.93 13.09
N ARG A 265 0.59 7.31 13.87
CA ARG A 265 0.69 8.46 14.79
C ARG A 265 1.70 8.22 15.90
N THR A 266 1.74 7.02 16.46
CA THR A 266 2.75 6.63 17.46
C THR A 266 4.15 6.66 16.85
N PHE A 267 4.34 6.02 15.69
CA PHE A 267 5.61 6.03 14.97
C PHE A 267 6.15 7.45 14.71
N VAL A 268 5.30 8.36 14.26
CA VAL A 268 5.68 9.76 14.01
C VAL A 268 6.07 10.50 15.29
N LYS A 269 5.37 10.25 16.41
CA LYS A 269 5.72 10.83 17.71
C LYS A 269 7.10 10.37 18.18
N ASP A 270 7.39 9.08 18.04
CA ASP A 270 8.69 8.52 18.40
C ASP A 270 9.80 9.15 17.58
N LEU A 271 9.60 9.30 16.26
CA LEU A 271 10.57 9.94 15.36
C LEU A 271 10.90 11.40 15.77
N ALA A 272 9.88 12.15 16.21
CA ALA A 272 10.05 13.51 16.70
C ALA A 272 10.83 13.54 18.04
N GLY A 273 10.58 12.58 18.93
CA GLY A 273 11.30 12.41 20.19
C GLY A 273 12.77 12.02 20.00
N THR A 274 13.10 11.20 19.00
CA THR A 274 14.50 10.87 18.68
C THR A 274 15.25 12.07 18.10
N SER A 275 14.58 12.92 17.32
CA SER A 275 15.17 14.12 16.71
C SER A 275 15.53 15.18 17.76
N THR A 276 14.71 15.34 18.80
CA THR A 276 15.00 16.27 19.91
C THR A 276 16.12 15.76 20.81
N ALA A 277 16.18 14.45 21.10
CA ALA A 277 17.24 13.85 21.91
C ALA A 277 18.62 13.88 21.24
N GLN A 278 18.69 13.75 19.90
CA GLN A 278 19.94 13.88 19.16
C GLN A 278 20.49 15.32 19.14
N THR A 279 19.59 16.32 19.16
CA THR A 279 19.97 17.74 19.15
C THR A 279 20.50 18.21 20.52
N SER A 280 20.07 17.59 21.62
CA SER A 280 20.58 17.92 22.97
C SER A 280 21.97 17.35 23.25
N ASN A 281 22.33 16.20 22.67
CA ASN A 281 23.64 15.58 22.90
C ASN A 281 24.79 16.22 22.12
N SER A 282 24.52 17.00 21.06
CA SER A 282 25.56 17.70 20.29
C SER A 282 25.97 19.06 20.87
N LYS A 283 25.43 19.48 22.03
CA LYS A 283 25.68 20.80 22.63
C LYS A 283 26.64 20.78 23.83
N LEU A 284 27.25 19.63 24.16
CA LEU A 284 28.07 19.45 25.38
C LEU A 284 29.58 19.22 25.14
N GLU A 285 30.10 19.34 23.92
CA GLU A 285 31.55 19.30 23.68
C GLU A 285 32.08 20.66 23.19
N VAL A 286 32.32 21.56 24.15
CA VAL A 286 33.39 22.58 24.01
C VAL A 286 34.16 22.60 25.32
N PRO A 287 35.36 22.01 25.40
CA PRO A 287 36.22 22.19 26.55
C PRO A 287 36.84 23.58 26.51
N LEU A 288 36.61 24.36 27.57
CA LEU A 288 37.45 25.50 27.93
C LEU A 288 38.89 25.01 28.14
N GLN A 289 39.84 25.53 27.36
CA GLN A 289 41.25 25.50 27.73
C GLN A 289 41.61 26.86 28.34
N VAL A 290 42.17 26.77 29.55
CA VAL A 290 42.73 27.84 30.39
C VAL A 290 44.08 28.26 29.85
#